data_AF-A0A7T7RFR2-F1
#
_entry.id   AF-A0A7T7RFR2-F1
#
_cell.length_a   1.000
_cell.length_b   1.000
_cell.length_c   1.000
_cell.angle_alpha   90.00
_cell.angle_beta   90.00
_cell.angle_gamma   90.00
#
_symmetry.space_group_name_H-M   'P 1'
#
loop_
_entity.id
_entity.type
_entity.pdbx_description
1 polymer ?
#
loop_
_entity_poly.entity_id
_entity_poly.type
_entity_poly.pdbx_seq_one_letter_code
_entity_poly.pdbx_strand_id
1 'polypeptide(L)'
;MTALSGEAENPRPEATLIRLARQARGLSPEAAAELTPIRLGGSRWREIEKGYKGKSARQDVRAPGLTLAHMAHAVGLSPERLDEAGRGDAAEILREILRQEEEVEVEPAPYADLADPLERAAWEADLPLNDRKKMIDLLRGGRARERQPQPPASERQPVRTDLSDVLRARRLELGLSLEEVAARAVGSGGERLVEADWLGRLESASLAEGEHPEYPQLDALAEALSLHPAQLQELAGIQFMDVHTIWSDDGQTSALVIGDLDEEGLRKVHRLMHLYGKSPSRDGRN
;
A
#
# COMPACT_ATOMS: atom_id res chain seq x y z
N MET A 1 6.10 -45.62 -41.06
CA MET A 1 5.42 -44.37 -41.43
C MET A 1 6.28 -43.22 -40.94
N THR A 2 7.22 -42.81 -41.78
CA THR A 2 8.22 -41.75 -41.50
C THR A 2 7.55 -40.41 -41.76
N ALA A 3 7.20 -39.68 -40.70
CA ALA A 3 6.64 -38.33 -40.84
C ALA A 3 7.73 -37.36 -41.31
N LEU A 4 7.36 -36.52 -42.27
CA LEU A 4 8.19 -35.55 -42.97
C LEU A 4 8.71 -34.48 -41.99
N SER A 5 9.96 -34.64 -41.55
CA SER A 5 10.75 -33.57 -40.93
C SER A 5 11.32 -32.69 -42.04
N GLY A 6 10.78 -31.48 -42.25
CA GLY A 6 11.40 -30.58 -43.23
C GLY A 6 10.66 -29.30 -43.64
N GLU A 7 9.90 -28.64 -42.76
CA GLU A 7 9.27 -27.36 -43.12
C GLU A 7 9.30 -26.32 -41.97
N ALA A 8 10.39 -26.34 -41.19
CA ALA A 8 10.63 -25.37 -40.10
C ALA A 8 11.76 -24.38 -40.44
N GLU A 9 12.02 -24.14 -41.73
CA GLU A 9 13.15 -23.29 -42.14
C GLU A 9 12.79 -21.82 -42.28
N ASN A 10 11.50 -21.49 -42.48
CA ASN A 10 11.04 -20.11 -42.57
C ASN A 10 10.12 -19.74 -41.39
N PRO A 11 10.40 -18.62 -40.69
CA PRO A 11 9.49 -18.11 -39.67
C PRO A 11 8.12 -17.85 -40.29
N ARG A 12 7.07 -18.13 -39.52
CA ARG A 12 5.68 -17.90 -39.94
C ARG A 12 5.49 -16.42 -40.36
N PRO A 13 4.60 -16.10 -41.31
CA PRO A 13 4.42 -14.74 -41.80
C PRO A 13 4.19 -13.71 -40.68
N GLU A 14 3.37 -14.04 -39.68
CA GLU A 14 3.10 -13.16 -38.54
C GLU A 14 4.34 -12.92 -37.67
N ALA A 15 5.20 -13.93 -37.51
CA ALA A 15 6.42 -13.84 -36.72
C ALA A 15 7.45 -12.92 -37.41
N THR A 16 7.50 -12.99 -38.75
CA THR A 16 8.32 -12.07 -39.56
C THR A 16 7.81 -10.64 -39.46
N LEU A 17 6.49 -10.42 -39.52
CA LEU A 17 5.90 -9.08 -39.39
C LEU A 17 6.24 -8.43 -38.05
N ILE A 18 6.05 -9.16 -36.94
CA ILE A 18 6.37 -8.68 -35.60
C ILE A 18 7.86 -8.32 -35.48
N ARG A 19 8.74 -9.18 -35.97
CA ARG A 19 10.19 -8.95 -35.95
C ARG A 19 10.58 -7.69 -36.71
N LEU A 20 10.05 -7.50 -37.92
CA LEU A 20 10.34 -6.33 -38.76
C LEU A 20 9.80 -5.04 -38.13
N ALA A 21 8.57 -5.06 -37.62
CA ALA A 21 7.97 -3.90 -36.94
C ALA A 21 8.74 -3.51 -35.68
N ARG A 22 9.14 -4.49 -34.87
CA ARG A 22 10.00 -4.26 -33.70
C ARG A 22 11.34 -3.64 -34.08
N GLN A 23 12.00 -4.19 -35.10
CA GLN A 23 13.29 -3.68 -35.59
C GLN A 23 13.18 -2.26 -36.14
N ALA A 24 12.11 -1.95 -36.88
CA ALA A 24 11.85 -0.60 -37.40
C ALA A 24 11.71 0.45 -36.28
N ARG A 25 11.23 0.02 -35.10
CA ARG A 25 11.13 0.86 -33.89
C ARG A 25 12.39 0.88 -33.02
N GLY A 26 13.45 0.18 -33.41
CA GLY A 26 14.69 0.10 -32.64
C GLY A 26 14.55 -0.64 -31.30
N LEU A 27 13.49 -1.42 -31.11
CA LEU A 27 13.23 -2.10 -29.83
C LEU A 27 13.99 -3.43 -29.77
N SER A 28 14.61 -3.72 -28.62
CA SER A 28 15.08 -5.07 -28.30
C SER A 28 13.88 -5.99 -27.99
N PRO A 29 14.01 -7.33 -28.10
CA PRO A 29 12.96 -8.25 -27.68
C PRO A 29 12.58 -8.10 -26.19
N GLU A 30 13.54 -7.75 -25.34
CA GLU A 30 13.32 -7.44 -23.92
C GLU A 30 12.43 -6.20 -23.76
N ALA A 31 12.83 -5.09 -24.38
CA ALA A 31 12.09 -3.83 -24.30
C ALA A 31 10.68 -3.96 -24.89
N ALA A 32 10.52 -4.68 -26.00
CA ALA A 32 9.21 -4.91 -26.59
C ALA A 32 8.31 -5.78 -25.69
N ALA A 33 8.88 -6.75 -24.97
CA ALA A 33 8.13 -7.58 -24.04
C ALA A 33 7.65 -6.79 -22.81
N GLU A 34 8.46 -5.85 -22.31
CA GLU A 34 8.09 -4.95 -21.20
C GLU A 34 6.92 -4.01 -21.53
N LEU A 35 6.72 -3.67 -22.81
CA LEU A 35 5.58 -2.86 -23.27
C LEU A 35 4.26 -3.64 -23.29
N THR A 36 4.30 -4.98 -23.18
CA THR A 36 3.07 -5.78 -23.18
C THR A 36 2.48 -5.89 -21.77
N PRO A 37 1.15 -5.78 -21.59
CA PRO A 37 0.52 -5.92 -20.27
C PRO A 37 0.50 -7.36 -19.75
N ILE A 38 0.74 -8.33 -20.65
CA ILE A 38 0.84 -9.75 -20.30
C ILE A 38 2.26 -10.09 -19.85
N ARG A 39 2.40 -11.07 -18.94
CA ARG A 39 3.70 -11.55 -18.51
C ARG A 39 4.40 -12.30 -19.65
N LEU A 40 5.16 -11.57 -20.46
CA LEU A 40 5.96 -12.08 -21.58
C LEU A 40 7.43 -11.73 -21.35
N GLY A 41 8.33 -12.71 -21.49
CA GLY A 41 9.77 -12.48 -21.37
C GLY A 41 10.45 -12.37 -22.73
N GLY A 42 11.57 -11.64 -22.82
CA GLY A 42 12.32 -11.46 -24.07
C GLY A 42 12.80 -12.76 -24.72
N SER A 43 13.10 -13.80 -23.92
CA SER A 43 13.40 -15.15 -24.45
C SER A 43 12.21 -15.74 -25.22
N ARG A 44 11.01 -15.69 -24.63
CA ARG A 44 9.78 -16.18 -25.26
C ARG A 44 9.42 -15.38 -26.51
N TRP A 45 9.64 -14.06 -26.47
CA TRP A 45 9.49 -13.20 -27.65
C TRP A 45 10.35 -13.68 -28.82
N ARG A 46 11.64 -13.95 -28.58
CA ARG A 46 12.56 -14.44 -29.62
C ARG A 46 12.17 -15.81 -30.17
N GLU A 47 11.67 -16.71 -29.33
CA GLU A 47 11.16 -18.02 -29.80
C GLU A 47 9.98 -17.86 -30.77
N ILE A 48 9.07 -16.93 -30.47
CA ILE A 48 7.91 -16.63 -31.32
C ILE A 48 8.37 -16.04 -32.66
N GLU A 49 9.28 -15.06 -32.65
CA GLU A 49 9.82 -14.47 -33.89
C GLU A 49 10.55 -15.48 -34.77
N LYS A 50 11.21 -16.46 -34.16
CA LYS A 50 11.90 -17.55 -34.87
C LYS A 50 10.94 -18.63 -35.35
N GLY A 51 9.78 -18.76 -34.73
CA GLY A 51 8.82 -19.85 -34.97
C GLY A 51 9.21 -21.19 -34.35
N TYR A 52 10.24 -21.26 -33.50
CA TYR A 52 10.64 -22.49 -32.83
C TYR A 52 11.38 -22.25 -31.51
N LYS A 53 11.40 -23.27 -30.65
CA LYS A 53 12.22 -23.34 -29.42
C LYS A 53 13.15 -24.56 -29.42
N GLY A 54 14.21 -24.49 -28.63
CA GLY A 54 15.21 -25.55 -28.50
C GLY A 54 16.38 -25.42 -29.50
N LYS A 55 17.59 -25.88 -29.09
CA LYS A 55 18.81 -25.82 -29.91
C LYS A 55 19.00 -27.06 -30.78
N SER A 56 18.73 -28.25 -30.24
CA SER A 56 18.98 -29.55 -30.87
C SER A 56 17.71 -30.21 -31.41
N ALA A 57 16.64 -30.21 -30.62
CA ALA A 57 15.30 -30.60 -31.07
C ALA A 57 14.44 -29.34 -31.23
N ARG A 58 14.31 -28.87 -32.48
CA ARG A 58 13.47 -27.69 -32.79
C ARG A 58 12.01 -28.09 -32.62
N GLN A 59 11.35 -27.49 -31.64
CA GLN A 59 9.90 -27.58 -31.48
C GLN A 59 9.26 -26.34 -32.08
N ASP A 60 8.33 -26.52 -33.01
CA ASP A 60 7.56 -25.42 -33.61
C ASP A 60 6.82 -24.63 -32.51
N VAL A 61 6.90 -23.30 -32.62
CA VAL A 61 6.28 -22.36 -31.67
C VAL A 61 5.32 -21.49 -32.45
N ARG A 62 4.03 -21.66 -32.14
CA ARG A 62 2.97 -20.75 -32.56
C ARG A 62 2.46 -19.99 -31.35
N ALA A 63 2.45 -18.65 -31.45
CA ALA A 63 1.88 -17.81 -30.40
C ALA A 63 0.34 -17.92 -30.38
N PRO A 64 -0.28 -18.07 -29.20
CA PRO A 64 -1.73 -17.89 -29.03
C PRO A 64 -2.18 -16.52 -29.54
N GLY A 65 -3.43 -16.41 -30.01
CA GLY A 65 -3.98 -15.16 -30.56
C GLY A 65 -3.83 -13.97 -29.63
N LEU A 66 -4.16 -14.14 -28.35
CA LEU A 66 -3.99 -13.10 -27.31
C LEU A 66 -2.54 -12.62 -27.18
N THR A 67 -1.58 -13.55 -27.12
CA THR A 67 -0.16 -13.20 -27.03
C THR A 67 0.30 -12.44 -28.26
N LEU A 68 -0.10 -12.89 -29.45
CA LEU A 68 0.28 -12.25 -30.70
C LEU A 68 -0.34 -10.85 -30.84
N ALA A 69 -1.58 -10.65 -30.40
CA ALA A 69 -2.26 -9.37 -30.40
C ALA A 69 -1.53 -8.34 -29.52
N HIS A 70 -1.14 -8.71 -28.29
CA HIS A 70 -0.33 -7.83 -27.44
C HIS A 70 1.07 -7.55 -28.00
N MET A 71 1.71 -8.55 -28.61
CA MET A 71 3.00 -8.31 -29.30
C MET A 71 2.83 -7.32 -30.45
N ALA A 72 1.76 -7.46 -31.25
CA ALA A 72 1.44 -6.58 -32.37
C ALA A 72 1.16 -5.14 -31.92
N HIS A 73 0.37 -4.98 -30.86
CA HIS A 73 0.09 -3.71 -30.22
C HIS A 73 1.38 -3.03 -29.74
N ALA A 74 2.23 -3.73 -29.00
CA ALA A 74 3.49 -3.21 -28.48
C ALA A 74 4.46 -2.71 -29.57
N VAL A 75 4.41 -3.31 -30.77
CA VAL A 75 5.24 -2.90 -31.92
C VAL A 75 4.49 -1.97 -32.89
N GLY A 76 3.23 -1.62 -32.64
CA GLY A 76 2.42 -0.74 -33.48
C GLY A 76 2.02 -1.32 -34.84
N LEU A 77 1.72 -2.62 -34.91
CA LEU A 77 1.08 -3.21 -36.08
C LEU A 77 -0.43 -2.94 -36.06
N SER A 78 -1.05 -2.88 -37.25
CA SER A 78 -2.51 -2.77 -37.39
C SER A 78 -3.17 -4.16 -37.47
N PRO A 79 -4.46 -4.28 -37.12
CA PRO A 79 -5.22 -5.52 -37.27
C PRO A 79 -5.21 -6.09 -38.69
N GLU A 80 -5.28 -5.23 -39.71
CA GLU A 80 -5.34 -5.63 -41.12
C GLU A 80 -4.08 -6.39 -41.54
N ARG A 81 -2.91 -5.98 -41.02
CA ARG A 81 -1.64 -6.67 -41.29
C ARG A 81 -1.60 -8.07 -40.67
N LEU A 82 -2.31 -8.29 -39.57
CA LEU A 82 -2.46 -9.62 -38.97
C LEU A 82 -3.44 -10.48 -39.76
N ASP A 83 -4.52 -9.90 -40.29
CA ASP A 83 -5.45 -10.60 -41.18
C ASP A 83 -4.75 -11.06 -42.47
N GLU A 84 -3.97 -10.18 -43.10
CA GLU A 84 -3.15 -10.51 -44.29
C GLU A 84 -2.15 -11.64 -44.03
N ALA A 85 -1.68 -11.77 -42.78
CA ALA A 85 -0.79 -12.85 -42.35
C ALA A 85 -1.54 -14.16 -42.00
N GLY A 86 -2.87 -14.20 -42.15
CA GLY A 86 -3.70 -15.35 -41.82
C GLY A 86 -3.97 -15.52 -40.33
N ARG A 87 -3.89 -14.44 -39.53
CA ARG A 87 -4.07 -14.43 -38.07
C ARG A 87 -5.25 -13.58 -37.63
N GLY A 88 -6.43 -13.87 -38.19
CA GLY A 88 -7.68 -13.17 -37.83
C GLY A 88 -8.05 -13.28 -36.35
N ASP A 89 -7.68 -14.39 -35.70
CA ASP A 89 -7.84 -14.58 -34.25
C ASP A 89 -7.13 -13.50 -33.42
N ALA A 90 -5.92 -13.12 -33.83
CA ALA A 90 -5.16 -12.07 -33.16
C ALA A 90 -5.60 -10.66 -33.60
N ALA A 91 -6.05 -10.51 -34.85
CA ALA A 91 -6.55 -9.24 -35.38
C ALA A 91 -7.81 -8.77 -34.64
N GLU A 92 -8.77 -9.68 -34.38
CA GLU A 92 -9.97 -9.37 -33.60
C GLU A 92 -9.64 -8.89 -32.19
N ILE A 93 -8.72 -9.57 -31.50
CA ILE A 93 -8.27 -9.17 -30.16
C ILE A 93 -7.58 -7.80 -30.20
N LEU A 94 -6.76 -7.54 -31.22
CA LEU A 94 -6.08 -6.27 -31.37
C LEU A 94 -7.06 -5.10 -31.59
N ARG A 95 -8.13 -5.30 -32.37
CA ARG A 95 -9.20 -4.30 -32.53
C ARG A 95 -9.85 -3.94 -31.21
N GLU A 96 -10.12 -4.96 -30.39
CA GLU A 96 -10.73 -4.76 -29.08
C GLU A 96 -9.79 -4.02 -28.12
N ILE A 97 -8.49 -4.33 -28.12
CA ILE A 97 -7.49 -3.57 -27.36
C ILE A 97 -7.51 -2.10 -27.78
N LEU A 98 -7.47 -1.81 -29.08
CA LEU A 98 -7.47 -0.44 -29.61
C LEU A 98 -8.78 0.31 -29.29
N ARG A 99 -9.94 -0.37 -29.37
CA ARG A 99 -11.24 0.20 -29.00
C ARG A 99 -11.28 0.61 -27.53
N GLN A 100 -10.76 -0.24 -26.63
CA GLN A 100 -10.70 0.07 -25.21
C GLN A 100 -9.78 1.25 -24.92
N GLU A 101 -8.65 1.38 -25.63
CA GLU A 101 -7.77 2.54 -25.50
C GLU A 101 -8.44 3.82 -25.99
N GLU A 102 -9.17 3.77 -27.11
CA GLU A 102 -9.93 4.91 -27.63
C GLU A 102 -11.06 5.32 -26.67
N GLU A 103 -11.77 4.36 -26.06
CA GLU A 103 -12.80 4.65 -25.06
C GLU A 103 -12.22 5.32 -23.80
N VAL A 104 -11.02 4.92 -23.38
CA VAL A 104 -10.29 5.57 -22.27
C VAL A 104 -9.79 6.96 -22.66
N GLU A 105 -9.48 7.21 -23.93
CA GLU A 105 -9.03 8.51 -24.43
C GLU A 105 -10.21 9.49 -24.65
N VAL A 106 -11.40 8.98 -24.98
CA VAL A 106 -12.62 9.77 -25.26
C VAL A 106 -13.44 10.08 -24.00
N GLU A 107 -13.13 9.48 -22.84
CA GLU A 107 -13.66 10.01 -21.57
C GLU A 107 -13.38 11.52 -21.51
N PRO A 108 -14.41 12.38 -21.38
CA PRO A 108 -14.26 13.82 -21.46
C PRO A 108 -13.24 14.21 -20.40
N ALA A 109 -12.08 14.70 -20.86
CA ALA A 109 -10.95 14.99 -20.00
C ALA A 109 -11.47 15.72 -18.75
N PRO A 110 -11.35 15.14 -17.53
CA PRO A 110 -11.85 15.74 -16.30
C PRO A 110 -11.07 17.02 -15.89
N TYR A 111 -10.41 17.63 -16.87
CA TYR A 111 -9.45 18.73 -16.83
C TYR A 111 -9.74 19.76 -17.94
N ALA A 112 -10.87 19.68 -18.66
CA ALA A 112 -11.30 20.78 -19.54
C ALA A 112 -11.67 22.05 -18.74
N ASP A 113 -11.91 21.91 -17.43
CA ASP A 113 -12.23 23.00 -16.50
C ASP A 113 -11.17 23.12 -15.39
N LEU A 114 -9.91 23.34 -15.77
CA LEU A 114 -8.83 23.72 -14.83
C LEU A 114 -9.01 25.19 -14.42
N ALA A 115 -10.11 25.50 -13.73
CA ALA A 115 -10.36 26.83 -13.18
C ALA A 115 -9.32 27.20 -12.10
N ASP A 116 -8.74 26.21 -11.42
CA ASP A 116 -7.74 26.40 -10.39
C ASP A 116 -6.34 26.66 -10.96
N PRO A 117 -5.65 27.74 -10.56
CA PRO A 117 -4.29 28.06 -11.04
C PRO A 117 -3.24 27.00 -10.75
N LEU A 118 -3.32 26.28 -9.63
CA LEU A 118 -2.38 25.21 -9.26
C LEU A 118 -2.63 23.95 -10.06
N GLU A 119 -3.89 23.60 -10.32
CA GLU A 119 -4.20 22.48 -11.21
C GLU A 119 -3.71 22.76 -12.64
N ARG A 120 -3.85 24.01 -13.11
CA ARG A 120 -3.32 24.43 -14.42
C ARG A 120 -1.79 24.34 -14.47
N ALA A 121 -1.11 24.86 -13.46
CA ALA A 121 0.35 24.75 -13.35
C ALA A 121 0.81 23.28 -13.33
N ALA A 122 0.07 22.40 -12.64
CA ALA A 122 0.38 20.98 -12.62
C ALA A 122 0.17 20.30 -13.98
N TRP A 123 -0.81 20.75 -14.75
CA TRP A 123 -1.08 20.23 -16.11
C TRP A 123 -0.05 20.69 -17.15
N GLU A 124 0.43 21.93 -17.00
CA GLU A 124 1.42 22.56 -17.89
C GLU A 124 2.86 22.15 -17.54
N ALA A 125 3.09 21.50 -16.40
CA ALA A 125 4.40 21.01 -16.01
C ALA A 125 4.97 20.01 -17.04
N ASP A 126 6.29 20.07 -17.25
CA ASP A 126 7.02 19.13 -18.13
C ASP A 126 7.19 17.76 -17.43
N LEU A 127 6.08 17.08 -17.25
CA LEU A 127 5.95 15.79 -16.59
C LEU A 127 5.20 14.80 -17.49
N PRO A 128 5.45 13.48 -17.35
CA PRO A 128 4.63 12.45 -17.98
C PRO A 128 3.15 12.64 -17.65
N LEU A 129 2.26 12.33 -18.60
CA LEU A 129 0.80 12.54 -18.46
C LEU A 129 0.22 11.92 -17.18
N ASN A 130 0.69 10.72 -16.80
CA ASN A 130 0.24 10.03 -15.60
C ASN A 130 0.63 10.76 -14.32
N ASP A 131 1.80 11.40 -14.29
CA ASP A 131 2.28 12.13 -13.12
C ASP A 131 1.56 13.46 -12.96
N ARG A 132 1.25 14.14 -14.09
CA ARG A 132 0.38 15.32 -14.10
C ARG A 132 -1.01 15.02 -13.53
N LYS A 133 -1.63 13.92 -13.99
CA LYS A 133 -2.93 13.45 -13.47
C LYS A 133 -2.88 13.20 -11.96
N LYS A 134 -1.88 12.43 -11.49
CA LYS A 134 -1.68 12.19 -10.05
C LYS A 134 -1.55 13.48 -9.24
N MET A 135 -0.81 14.46 -9.77
CA MET A 135 -0.60 15.74 -9.07
C MET A 135 -1.90 16.54 -8.94
N ILE A 136 -2.72 16.56 -9.99
CA ILE A 136 -4.04 17.21 -9.93
C ILE A 136 -4.98 16.47 -8.98
N ASP A 137 -4.98 15.15 -8.99
CA ASP A 137 -5.77 14.34 -8.05
C ASP A 137 -5.38 14.61 -6.58
N LEU A 138 -4.08 14.75 -6.30
CA LEU A 138 -3.58 15.13 -4.98
C LEU A 138 -4.08 16.54 -4.56
N LEU A 139 -3.99 17.52 -5.47
CA LEU A 139 -4.46 18.89 -5.23
C LEU A 139 -5.97 18.96 -4.99
N ARG A 140 -6.75 18.12 -5.69
CA ARG A 140 -8.20 18.00 -5.50
C ARG A 140 -8.52 17.30 -4.18
N GLY A 141 -7.81 16.22 -3.86
CA GLY A 141 -7.97 15.48 -2.60
C GLY A 141 -7.66 16.33 -1.36
N GLY A 142 -6.60 17.14 -1.40
CA GLY A 142 -6.25 18.06 -0.32
C GLY A 142 -7.36 19.09 -0.06
N ARG A 143 -7.85 19.75 -1.12
CA ARG A 143 -8.94 20.72 -1.00
C ARG A 143 -10.27 20.11 -0.60
N ALA A 144 -10.56 18.88 -1.02
CA ALA A 144 -11.75 18.17 -0.56
C ALA A 144 -11.71 17.92 0.95
N ARG A 145 -10.52 17.64 1.52
CA ARG A 145 -10.33 17.52 2.97
C ARG A 145 -10.44 18.87 3.69
N GLU A 146 -9.91 19.94 3.11
CA GLU A 146 -10.04 21.29 3.67
C GLU A 146 -11.48 21.84 3.61
N ARG A 147 -12.23 21.49 2.56
CA ARG A 147 -13.63 21.89 2.37
C ARG A 147 -14.63 21.01 3.11
N GLN A 148 -14.23 19.83 3.56
CA GLN A 148 -15.06 19.09 4.49
C GLN A 148 -15.23 19.96 5.74
N PRO A 149 -16.46 20.40 6.05
CA PRO A 149 -16.68 21.20 7.24
C PRO A 149 -16.16 20.38 8.41
N GLN A 150 -15.19 20.96 9.12
CA GLN A 150 -14.67 20.36 10.34
C GLN A 150 -15.90 19.95 11.17
N PRO A 151 -16.02 18.66 11.56
CA PRO A 151 -17.22 18.20 12.25
C PRO A 151 -17.50 19.15 13.41
N PRO A 152 -18.78 19.50 13.65
CA PRO A 152 -19.14 20.45 14.68
C PRO A 152 -18.44 20.06 15.99
N ALA A 153 -18.01 21.02 16.80
CA ALA A 153 -17.23 20.73 18.01
C ALA A 153 -17.90 19.72 18.96
N SER A 154 -19.23 19.53 18.84
CA SER A 154 -20.02 18.51 19.52
C SER A 154 -19.79 17.06 19.07
N GLU A 155 -19.20 16.84 17.89
CA GLU A 155 -18.83 15.52 17.34
C GLU A 155 -17.33 15.21 17.51
N ARG A 156 -16.54 16.15 18.05
CA ARG A 156 -15.18 15.82 18.49
C ARG A 156 -15.32 14.82 19.62
N GLN A 157 -14.83 13.60 19.39
CA GLN A 157 -14.82 12.57 20.41
C GLN A 157 -14.23 13.14 21.70
N PRO A 158 -14.80 12.79 22.88
CA PRO A 158 -14.24 13.24 24.15
C PRO A 158 -12.76 12.90 24.17
N VAL A 159 -11.92 13.90 24.48
CA VAL A 159 -10.47 13.70 24.63
C VAL A 159 -10.28 12.56 25.63
N ARG A 160 -9.58 11.51 25.21
CA ARG A 160 -9.32 10.37 26.08
C ARG A 160 -8.35 10.81 27.17
N THR A 161 -8.70 10.55 28.42
CA THR A 161 -7.95 11.03 29.60
C THR A 161 -7.50 9.88 30.51
N ASP A 162 -7.49 8.64 30.01
CA ASP A 162 -7.29 7.45 30.85
C ASP A 162 -5.95 7.45 31.62
N LEU A 163 -4.83 7.80 30.97
CA LEU A 163 -3.54 7.93 31.64
C LEU A 163 -3.55 9.11 32.62
N SER A 164 -4.03 10.26 32.15
CA SER A 164 -4.12 11.49 32.93
C SER A 164 -4.91 11.30 34.23
N ASP A 165 -6.02 10.59 34.17
CA ASP A 165 -6.91 10.33 35.31
C ASP A 165 -6.29 9.36 36.30
N VAL A 166 -5.63 8.29 35.82
CA VAL A 166 -4.93 7.33 36.68
C VAL A 166 -3.76 7.98 37.42
N LEU A 167 -2.94 8.78 36.74
CA LEU A 167 -1.83 9.49 37.37
C LEU A 167 -2.34 10.48 38.44
N ARG A 168 -3.34 11.30 38.09
CA ARG A 168 -3.93 12.29 39.00
C ARG A 168 -4.56 11.62 40.22
N ALA A 169 -5.35 10.57 40.03
CA ALA A 169 -5.99 9.83 41.11
C ALA A 169 -4.96 9.24 42.07
N ARG A 170 -3.93 8.58 41.52
CA ARG A 170 -2.88 7.94 42.32
C ARG A 170 -2.05 8.96 43.10
N ARG A 171 -1.68 10.08 42.48
CA ARG A 171 -0.96 11.17 43.13
C ARG A 171 -1.74 11.72 44.33
N LEU A 172 -3.05 11.96 44.15
CA LEU A 172 -3.93 12.46 45.20
C LEU A 172 -4.11 11.44 46.34
N GLU A 173 -4.22 10.16 46.03
CA GLU A 173 -4.30 9.07 47.02
C GLU A 173 -3.05 9.01 47.91
N LEU A 174 -1.87 9.22 47.32
CA LEU A 174 -0.59 9.26 48.04
C LEU A 174 -0.35 10.59 48.77
N GLY A 175 -1.21 11.60 48.56
CA GLY A 175 -1.06 12.93 49.15
C GLY A 175 0.16 13.70 48.63
N LEU A 176 0.60 13.44 47.40
CA LEU A 176 1.78 14.07 46.81
C LEU A 176 1.41 15.31 45.98
N SER A 177 2.23 16.34 46.08
CA SER A 177 2.25 17.47 45.14
C SER A 177 2.87 17.07 43.79
N LEU A 178 2.64 17.89 42.75
CA LEU A 178 3.25 17.67 41.43
C LEU A 178 4.78 17.73 41.51
N GLU A 179 5.32 18.66 42.30
CA GLU A 179 6.74 18.84 42.54
C GLU A 179 7.36 17.64 43.24
N GLU A 180 6.66 17.02 44.20
CA GLU A 180 7.15 15.81 44.88
C GLU A 180 7.16 14.60 43.94
N VAL A 181 6.16 14.45 43.06
CA VAL A 181 6.15 13.39 42.05
C VAL A 181 7.29 13.61 41.04
N ALA A 182 7.42 14.83 40.50
CA ALA A 182 8.50 15.18 39.58
C ALA A 182 9.89 14.97 40.19
N ALA A 183 10.06 15.28 41.48
CA ALA A 183 11.32 15.04 42.19
C ALA A 183 11.64 13.55 42.41
N ARG A 184 10.62 12.68 42.46
CA ARG A 184 10.75 11.22 42.58
C ARG A 184 10.91 10.51 41.23
N ALA A 185 10.41 11.11 40.15
CA ALA A 185 10.49 10.58 38.79
C ALA A 185 11.90 10.78 38.21
N VAL A 186 12.86 10.07 38.78
CA VAL A 186 14.27 10.06 38.38
C VAL A 186 14.60 8.83 37.55
N GLY A 187 15.44 8.99 36.52
CA GLY A 187 15.96 7.88 35.73
C GLY A 187 17.04 7.10 36.47
N SER A 188 17.53 6.01 35.85
CA SER A 188 18.59 5.17 36.42
C SER A 188 19.90 5.93 36.70
N GLY A 189 20.15 7.05 36.02
CA GLY A 189 21.32 7.90 36.25
C GLY A 189 21.11 9.01 37.30
N GLY A 190 19.92 9.07 37.91
CA GLY A 190 19.54 10.10 38.89
C GLY A 190 19.11 11.44 38.26
N GLU A 191 19.08 11.55 36.94
CA GLU A 191 18.50 12.69 36.24
C GLU A 191 16.97 12.74 36.44
N ARG A 192 16.42 13.95 36.55
CA ARG A 192 14.97 14.14 36.54
C ARG A 192 14.47 14.01 35.11
N LEU A 193 13.53 13.09 34.89
CA LEU A 193 12.95 12.83 33.57
C LEU A 193 11.62 13.55 33.35
N VAL A 194 10.99 14.02 34.43
CA VAL A 194 9.67 14.65 34.43
C VAL A 194 9.73 15.97 35.19
N GLU A 195 9.34 17.06 34.53
CA GLU A 195 9.17 18.37 35.15
C GLU A 195 7.75 18.54 35.70
N ALA A 196 7.60 19.28 36.81
CA ALA A 196 6.30 19.44 37.48
C ALA A 196 5.25 20.13 36.60
N ASP A 197 5.65 21.12 35.80
CA ASP A 197 4.76 21.81 34.85
C ASP A 197 4.26 20.87 33.75
N TRP A 198 5.17 20.07 33.18
CA TRP A 198 4.82 19.06 32.18
C TRP A 198 3.86 18.02 32.76
N LEU A 199 4.10 17.54 33.98
CA LEU A 199 3.20 16.60 34.66
C LEU A 199 1.82 17.22 34.91
N GLY A 200 1.77 18.52 35.28
CA GLY A 200 0.53 19.26 35.41
C GLY A 200 -0.27 19.29 34.11
N ARG A 201 0.39 19.58 32.98
CA ARG A 201 -0.24 19.58 31.65
C ARG A 201 -0.68 18.18 31.21
N LEU A 202 0.10 17.15 31.55
CA LEU A 202 -0.28 15.76 31.31
C LEU A 202 -1.53 15.39 32.12
N GLU A 203 -1.56 15.69 33.42
CA GLU A 203 -2.72 15.41 34.26
C GLU A 203 -3.96 16.17 33.79
N SER A 204 -3.86 17.40 33.28
CA SER A 204 -5.00 18.16 32.75
C SER A 204 -5.37 17.84 31.31
N ALA A 205 -4.74 16.86 30.68
CA ALA A 205 -4.91 16.51 29.27
C ALA A 205 -4.74 17.71 28.32
N SER A 206 -3.75 18.56 28.62
CA SER A 206 -3.46 19.81 27.90
C SER A 206 -2.03 19.85 27.36
N LEU A 207 -1.46 18.70 27.02
CA LEU A 207 -0.20 18.63 26.28
C LEU A 207 -0.38 19.22 24.87
N ALA A 208 0.71 19.73 24.30
CA ALA A 208 0.69 20.26 22.94
C ALA A 208 0.47 19.16 21.91
N GLU A 209 0.06 19.52 20.70
CA GLU A 209 -0.05 18.58 19.59
C GLU A 209 1.33 17.95 19.30
N GLY A 210 1.39 16.62 19.28
CA GLY A 210 2.62 15.85 19.11
C GLY A 210 3.45 15.67 20.38
N GLU A 211 3.05 16.27 21.51
CA GLU A 211 3.69 16.05 22.80
C GLU A 211 3.06 14.84 23.49
N HIS A 212 3.89 13.87 23.89
CA HIS A 212 3.47 12.64 24.55
C HIS A 212 4.56 12.15 25.52
N PRO A 213 4.21 11.38 26.57
CA PRO A 213 5.20 10.77 27.44
C PRO A 213 6.07 9.76 26.70
N GLU A 214 7.38 9.85 26.86
CA GLU A 214 8.33 8.85 26.38
C GLU A 214 8.46 7.67 27.36
N TYR A 215 9.00 6.54 26.88
CA TYR A 215 9.16 5.33 27.69
C TYR A 215 9.91 5.58 29.02
N PRO A 216 11.07 6.27 29.06
CA PRO A 216 11.76 6.53 30.32
C PRO A 216 10.94 7.36 31.30
N GLN A 217 10.10 8.27 30.79
CA GLN A 217 9.21 9.09 31.63
C GLN A 217 8.08 8.25 32.23
N LEU A 218 7.48 7.34 31.45
CA LEU A 218 6.46 6.41 31.93
C LEU A 218 7.02 5.48 33.02
N ASP A 219 8.24 4.97 32.84
CA ASP A 219 8.89 4.10 33.82
C ASP A 219 9.17 4.85 35.14
N ALA A 220 9.71 6.07 35.05
CA ALA A 220 9.94 6.91 36.21
C ALA A 220 8.64 7.31 36.94
N LEU A 221 7.55 7.57 36.21
CA LEU A 221 6.23 7.82 36.79
C LEU A 221 5.65 6.57 37.46
N ALA A 222 5.84 5.39 36.85
CA ALA A 222 5.41 4.12 37.43
C ALA A 222 6.07 3.89 38.79
N GLU A 223 7.38 4.10 38.88
CA GLU A 223 8.13 4.00 40.13
C GLU A 223 7.66 5.05 41.16
N ALA A 224 7.62 6.34 40.76
CA ALA A 224 7.28 7.44 41.65
C ALA A 224 5.88 7.33 42.28
N LEU A 225 4.92 6.76 41.55
CA LEU A 225 3.53 6.59 41.97
C LEU A 225 3.18 5.16 42.40
N SER A 226 4.17 4.25 42.40
CA SER A 226 3.99 2.83 42.69
C SER A 226 2.87 2.19 41.84
N LEU A 227 2.91 2.45 40.54
CA LEU A 227 2.01 1.88 39.52
C LEU A 227 2.75 0.82 38.70
N HIS A 228 2.00 -0.04 38.01
CA HIS A 228 2.59 -1.06 37.16
C HIS A 228 3.04 -0.45 35.81
N PRO A 229 4.31 -0.59 35.37
CA PRO A 229 4.80 0.05 34.14
C PRO A 229 3.99 -0.34 32.89
N ALA A 230 3.63 -1.62 32.75
CA ALA A 230 2.83 -2.09 31.62
C ALA A 230 1.44 -1.42 31.56
N GLN A 231 0.84 -1.10 32.71
CA GLN A 231 -0.45 -0.42 32.76
C GLN A 231 -0.33 1.02 32.25
N LEU A 232 0.72 1.75 32.67
CA LEU A 232 0.94 3.11 32.18
C LEU A 232 1.23 3.15 30.68
N GLN A 233 1.97 2.17 30.16
CA GLN A 233 2.23 2.05 28.72
C GLN A 233 0.96 1.79 27.92
N GLU A 234 0.09 0.91 28.40
CA GLU A 234 -1.20 0.63 27.78
C GLU A 234 -2.09 1.89 27.76
N LEU A 235 -2.22 2.56 28.91
CA LEU A 235 -3.00 3.80 29.02
C LEU A 235 -2.42 4.93 28.14
N ALA A 236 -1.10 5.05 28.06
CA ALA A 236 -0.44 6.00 27.17
C ALA A 236 -0.71 5.67 25.70
N GLY A 237 -0.68 4.39 25.33
CA GLY A 237 -1.04 3.92 23.99
C GLY A 237 -2.47 4.28 23.61
N ILE A 238 -3.42 4.05 24.52
CA ILE A 238 -4.84 4.37 24.32
C ILE A 238 -5.04 5.89 24.17
N GLN A 239 -4.40 6.69 25.03
CA GLN A 239 -4.62 8.13 25.10
C GLN A 239 -3.95 8.91 23.96
N PHE A 240 -2.71 8.58 23.60
CA PHE A 240 -1.91 9.39 22.66
C PHE A 240 -1.81 8.79 21.26
N MET A 241 -1.97 7.47 21.13
CA MET A 241 -1.71 6.74 19.88
C MET A 241 -2.93 5.99 19.36
N ASP A 242 -4.05 6.01 20.11
CA ASP A 242 -5.24 5.21 19.83
C ASP A 242 -4.89 3.72 19.63
N VAL A 243 -3.97 3.23 20.45
CA VAL A 243 -3.51 1.84 20.46
C VAL A 243 -4.22 1.09 21.58
N HIS A 244 -4.96 0.07 21.22
CA HIS A 244 -5.66 -0.83 22.14
C HIS A 244 -4.94 -2.16 22.21
N THR A 245 -4.74 -2.68 23.43
CA THR A 245 -4.26 -4.05 23.64
C THR A 245 -5.44 -4.91 24.04
N ILE A 246 -5.74 -5.93 23.23
CA ILE A 246 -6.82 -6.88 23.52
C ILE A 246 -6.19 -8.22 23.82
N TRP A 247 -6.56 -8.80 24.96
CA TRP A 247 -6.12 -10.13 25.37
C TRP A 247 -7.20 -11.16 25.04
N SER A 248 -6.77 -12.38 24.72
CA SER A 248 -7.66 -13.54 24.62
C SER A 248 -8.17 -13.94 26.01
N ASP A 249 -9.28 -14.67 26.05
CA ASP A 249 -9.91 -15.13 27.30
C ASP A 249 -8.97 -15.99 28.17
N ASP A 250 -7.99 -16.66 27.56
CA ASP A 250 -6.97 -17.47 28.23
C ASP A 250 -5.70 -16.69 28.63
N GLY A 251 -5.64 -15.39 28.29
CA GLY A 251 -4.48 -14.52 28.52
C GLY A 251 -3.22 -14.91 27.76
N GLN A 252 -3.28 -15.86 26.81
CA GLN A 252 -2.10 -16.37 26.11
C GLN A 252 -1.77 -15.57 24.84
N THR A 253 -2.76 -14.91 24.25
CA THR A 253 -2.61 -14.14 23.01
C THR A 253 -3.01 -12.70 23.27
N SER A 254 -2.23 -11.76 22.75
CA SER A 254 -2.63 -10.35 22.68
C SER A 254 -2.61 -9.86 21.23
N ALA A 255 -3.50 -8.92 20.95
CA ALA A 255 -3.55 -8.19 19.68
C ALA A 255 -3.41 -6.70 19.96
N LEU A 256 -2.53 -6.05 19.18
CA LEU A 256 -2.41 -4.60 19.15
C LEU A 256 -3.26 -4.06 18.01
N VAL A 257 -4.15 -3.12 18.31
CA VAL A 257 -5.07 -2.52 17.35
C VAL A 257 -4.88 -1.01 17.36
N ILE A 258 -4.70 -0.42 16.18
CA ILE A 258 -4.55 1.03 15.99
C ILE A 258 -5.84 1.56 15.39
N GLY A 259 -6.40 2.60 16.01
CA GLY A 259 -7.61 3.27 15.54
C GLY A 259 -8.84 2.98 16.40
N ASP A 260 -9.92 3.70 16.11
CA ASP A 260 -11.21 3.51 16.77
C ASP A 260 -11.73 2.09 16.56
N LEU A 261 -11.94 1.40 17.67
CA LEU A 261 -12.45 0.04 17.67
C LEU A 261 -13.86 0.00 18.24
N ASP A 262 -14.85 -0.10 17.34
CA ASP A 262 -16.24 -0.33 17.74
C ASP A 262 -16.49 -1.78 18.20
N GLU A 263 -17.70 -2.05 18.69
CA GLU A 263 -18.10 -3.39 19.14
C GLU A 263 -17.99 -4.47 18.04
N GLU A 264 -18.13 -4.09 16.76
CA GLU A 264 -17.97 -5.03 15.66
C GLU A 264 -16.49 -5.34 15.41
N GLY A 265 -15.63 -4.33 15.45
CA GLY A 265 -14.19 -4.42 15.37
C GLY A 265 -13.62 -5.30 16.47
N LEU A 266 -14.04 -5.08 17.73
CA LEU A 266 -13.69 -5.95 18.86
C LEU A 266 -14.05 -7.41 18.58
N ARG A 267 -15.29 -7.67 18.13
CA ARG A 267 -15.73 -9.03 17.77
C ARG A 267 -14.90 -9.64 16.63
N LYS A 268 -14.45 -8.85 15.65
CA LYS A 268 -13.56 -9.32 14.57
C LYS A 268 -12.19 -9.70 15.12
N VAL A 269 -11.61 -8.86 15.99
CA VAL A 269 -10.31 -9.12 16.62
C VAL A 269 -10.36 -10.40 17.46
N HIS A 270 -11.37 -10.56 18.32
CA HIS A 270 -11.54 -11.79 19.10
C HIS A 270 -11.66 -13.05 18.22
N ARG A 271 -12.40 -12.97 17.11
CA ARG A 271 -12.47 -14.09 16.14
C ARG A 271 -11.11 -14.41 15.54
N LEU A 272 -10.33 -13.40 15.17
CA LEU A 272 -8.97 -13.61 14.65
C LEU A 272 -8.08 -14.25 15.71
N MET A 273 -8.08 -13.73 16.94
CA MET A 273 -7.30 -14.30 18.04
C MET A 273 -7.67 -15.76 18.29
N HIS A 274 -8.95 -16.11 18.26
CA HIS A 274 -9.39 -17.50 18.42
C HIS A 274 -8.92 -18.43 17.30
N LEU A 275 -8.84 -17.93 16.06
CA LEU A 275 -8.34 -18.68 14.92
C LEU A 275 -6.83 -18.96 15.04
N TYR A 276 -6.05 -17.98 15.52
CA TYR A 276 -4.59 -18.11 15.64
C TYR A 276 -4.15 -18.83 16.91
N GLY A 277 -4.85 -18.66 18.05
CA GLY A 277 -4.54 -19.32 19.32
C GLY A 277 -4.73 -20.85 19.31
N LYS A 278 -5.52 -21.38 18.36
CA LYS A 278 -5.73 -22.82 18.18
C LYS A 278 -4.67 -23.54 17.36
N SER A 279 -3.60 -22.86 16.92
CA SER A 279 -2.48 -23.56 16.30
C SER A 279 -1.86 -24.48 17.36
N PRO A 280 -1.89 -25.82 17.20
CA PRO A 280 -1.34 -26.71 18.20
C PRO A 280 0.13 -26.32 18.38
N SER A 281 0.49 -25.95 19.61
CA SER A 281 1.89 -25.77 19.98
C SER A 281 2.61 -26.99 19.43
N ARG A 282 3.53 -26.75 18.50
CA ARG A 282 4.30 -27.78 17.81
C ARG A 282 5.32 -28.26 18.82
N ASP A 283 4.82 -28.89 19.88
CA ASP A 283 5.56 -29.39 21.01
C ASP A 283 6.35 -30.58 20.49
N GLY A 284 7.57 -30.27 20.07
CA GLY A 284 8.53 -31.21 19.52
C GLY A 284 8.93 -32.18 20.62
N ARG A 285 8.25 -33.32 20.68
CA ARG A 285 8.86 -34.54 21.19
C ARG A 285 9.73 -35.13 20.07
N ASN A 286 11.04 -34.94 20.20
CA ASN A 286 12.06 -35.90 19.83
C ASN A 286 12.96 -36.07 21.05
#